data_AF-A0A4Q3KLZ5-F1
#
_entry.id   AF-A0A4Q3KLZ5-F1
#
_cell.length_a   1.000
_cell.length_b   1.000
_cell.length_c   1.000
_cell.angle_alpha   90.00
_cell.angle_beta   90.00
_cell.angle_gamma   90.00
#
_symmetry.space_group_name_H-M   'P 1'
#
loop_
_entity.id
_entity.type
_entity.pdbx_description
1 polymer ?
#
loop_
_entity_poly.entity_id
_entity_poly.type
_entity_poly.pdbx_seq_one_letter_code
_entity_poly.pdbx_strand_id
1 'polypeptide(L)'
;MLRHARFLGSSYTTPFYVFYLDEDYTLAAVGTPSGDHLRILGRQPHVDDTAFLHLTRWLSEYSRYADLPSRLRCTTQAQQMHQSCRHALEQLRGVLPTP
;
A
#
# COMPACT_ATOMS: atom_id res chain seq x y z
N MET A 1 2.64 -41.74 8.11
CA MET A 1 3.99 -41.36 8.57
C MET A 1 4.59 -40.37 7.57
N LEU A 2 4.53 -39.05 7.84
CA LEU A 2 5.17 -38.05 6.98
C LEU A 2 6.39 -37.47 7.67
N ARG A 3 7.53 -37.50 6.96
CA ARG A 3 8.83 -37.03 7.42
C ARG A 3 8.89 -35.51 7.32
N HIS A 4 9.15 -34.85 8.45
CA HIS A 4 9.46 -33.43 8.49
C HIS A 4 10.83 -33.18 7.87
N ALA A 5 10.87 -32.60 6.67
CA ALA A 5 12.10 -32.02 6.12
C ALA A 5 12.39 -30.71 6.87
N ARG A 6 13.40 -30.73 7.74
CA ARG A 6 13.90 -29.53 8.43
C ARG A 6 14.75 -28.74 7.44
N PHE A 7 14.19 -27.66 6.89
CA PHE A 7 14.95 -26.70 6.11
C PHE A 7 15.72 -25.79 7.08
N LEU A 8 17.05 -25.96 7.15
CA LEU A 8 17.97 -25.08 7.89
C LEU A 8 18.43 -23.92 6.98
N GLY A 9 17.48 -23.17 6.44
CA GLY A 9 17.72 -21.86 5.84
C GLY A 9 17.04 -20.84 6.74
N SER A 10 17.73 -19.76 7.11
CA SER A 10 17.18 -18.70 7.96
C SER A 10 15.90 -18.12 7.33
N SER A 11 14.74 -18.64 7.74
CA SER A 11 13.44 -18.23 7.21
C SER A 11 13.01 -16.95 7.92
N TYR A 12 13.73 -15.85 7.68
CA TYR A 12 13.27 -14.50 8.05
C TYR A 12 12.23 -14.01 7.02
N THR A 13 11.21 -14.82 6.73
CA THR A 13 10.06 -14.36 5.96
C THR A 13 9.05 -13.78 6.93
N THR A 14 9.01 -12.46 7.03
CA THR A 14 7.98 -11.77 7.81
C THR A 14 6.62 -12.02 7.15
N PRO A 15 5.60 -12.47 7.90
CA PRO A 15 4.26 -12.64 7.34
C PRO A 15 3.71 -11.31 6.84
N PHE A 16 3.04 -11.33 5.69
CA PHE A 16 2.29 -10.19 5.17
C PHE A 16 0.79 -10.43 5.33
N TYR A 17 0.05 -9.35 5.47
CA TYR A 17 -1.40 -9.34 5.68
C TYR A 17 -2.05 -8.47 4.62
N VAL A 18 -3.18 -8.94 4.10
CA VAL A 18 -4.08 -8.15 3.24
C VAL A 18 -5.02 -7.39 4.18
N PHE A 19 -4.86 -6.08 4.26
CA PHE A 19 -5.71 -5.20 5.09
C PHE A 19 -6.93 -4.72 4.35
N TYR A 20 -6.82 -4.61 3.03
CA TYR A 20 -7.89 -4.17 2.14
C TYR A 20 -7.76 -4.90 0.80
N LEU A 21 -8.89 -5.29 0.25
CA LEU A 21 -9.06 -5.81 -1.09
C LEU A 21 -10.47 -5.44 -1.55
N ASP A 22 -10.58 -4.79 -2.70
CA ASP A 22 -11.86 -4.49 -3.33
C ASP A 22 -12.52 -5.75 -3.92
N GLU A 23 -13.82 -5.67 -4.19
CA GLU A 23 -14.61 -6.81 -4.71
C GLU A 23 -14.10 -7.30 -6.08
N ASP A 24 -13.61 -6.37 -6.90
CA ASP A 24 -13.10 -6.65 -8.25
C ASP A 24 -11.61 -7.05 -8.26
N TYR A 25 -10.97 -7.11 -7.09
CA TYR A 25 -9.55 -7.40 -6.92
C TYR A 25 -8.64 -6.44 -7.70
N THR A 26 -9.07 -5.21 -7.97
CA THR A 26 -8.30 -4.20 -8.71
C THR A 26 -7.36 -3.41 -7.81
N LEU A 27 -7.66 -3.31 -6.51
CA LEU A 27 -6.92 -2.51 -5.53
C LEU A 27 -6.75 -3.25 -4.21
N ALA A 28 -5.53 -3.30 -3.69
CA ALA A 28 -5.22 -3.95 -2.42
C ALA A 28 -4.27 -3.12 -1.54
N ALA A 29 -4.42 -3.22 -0.22
CA ALA A 29 -3.43 -2.76 0.75
C ALA A 29 -2.83 -3.97 1.48
N VAL A 30 -1.51 -4.12 1.39
CA VAL A 30 -0.77 -5.24 1.96
C VAL A 30 0.38 -4.73 2.81
N GLY A 31 0.61 -5.33 3.97
CA GLY A 31 1.74 -4.94 4.81
C GLY A 31 2.03 -5.88 5.96
N THR A 32 2.84 -5.43 6.91
CA THR A 32 3.20 -6.18 8.11
C THR A 32 2.39 -5.72 9.33
N PRO A 33 2.16 -6.58 10.34
CA PRO A 33 1.47 -6.19 11.57
C PRO A 33 2.16 -5.05 12.32
N SER A 34 3.49 -4.97 12.20
CA SER A 34 4.29 -3.92 12.83
C SER A 34 4.08 -2.52 12.23
N GLY A 35 3.55 -2.42 11.02
CA GLY A 35 3.38 -1.14 10.32
C GLY A 35 4.66 -0.59 9.67
N ASP A 36 5.76 -1.34 9.72
CA ASP A 36 7.03 -0.94 9.08
C ASP A 36 6.93 -0.97 7.55
N HIS A 37 6.14 -1.91 7.03
CA HIS A 37 5.96 -2.11 5.61
C HIS A 37 4.47 -2.06 5.25
N LEU A 38 4.16 -1.26 4.23
CA LEU A 38 2.85 -1.19 3.60
C LEU A 38 3.06 -0.94 2.10
N ARG A 39 2.26 -1.61 1.28
CA ARG A 39 2.16 -1.41 -0.15
C ARG A 39 0.70 -1.29 -0.55
N ILE A 40 0.42 -0.32 -1.42
CA ILE A 40 -0.85 -0.22 -2.14
C ILE A 40 -0.59 -0.77 -3.54
N LEU A 41 -1.39 -1.73 -3.96
CA LEU A 41 -1.22 -2.49 -5.19
C LEU A 41 -2.44 -2.27 -6.09
N GLY A 42 -2.19 -1.88 -7.34
CA GLY A 42 -3.20 -1.85 -8.39
C GLY A 42 -2.97 -2.99 -9.39
N ARG A 43 -4.04 -3.55 -9.96
CA ARG A 43 -3.94 -4.46 -11.13
C ARG A 43 -3.48 -3.75 -12.39
N GLN A 44 -3.72 -2.45 -12.46
CA GLN A 44 -3.21 -1.59 -13.52
C GLN A 44 -2.05 -0.76 -13.00
N PRO A 45 -1.14 -0.29 -13.87
CA PRO A 45 -0.08 0.65 -13.50
C PRO A 45 -0.61 1.98 -12.93
N HIS A 46 -1.89 2.26 -13.16
CA HIS A 46 -2.62 3.39 -12.65
C HIS A 46 -3.68 2.91 -11.65
N VAL A 47 -3.82 3.65 -10.54
CA VAL A 47 -4.92 3.51 -9.60
C VAL A 47 -5.69 4.82 -9.65
N ASP A 48 -7.02 4.74 -9.64
CA ASP A 48 -7.88 5.92 -9.56
C ASP A 48 -7.55 6.77 -8.32
N ASP A 49 -7.39 8.09 -8.52
CA ASP A 49 -6.97 9.00 -7.46
C ASP A 49 -7.98 9.02 -6.32
N THR A 50 -9.28 9.01 -6.62
CA THR A 50 -10.33 9.00 -5.60
C THR A 50 -10.27 7.73 -4.76
N ALA A 51 -10.18 6.56 -5.40
CA ALA A 51 -10.02 5.28 -4.70
C ALA A 51 -8.74 5.24 -3.85
N PHE A 52 -7.61 5.74 -4.38
CA PHE A 52 -6.34 5.82 -3.66
C PHE A 52 -6.42 6.75 -2.44
N LEU A 53 -7.02 7.93 -2.59
CA LEU A 53 -7.22 8.90 -1.52
C LEU A 53 -8.10 8.33 -0.41
N HIS A 54 -9.23 7.71 -0.76
CA HIS A 54 -10.12 7.07 0.21
C HIS A 54 -9.43 5.95 0.97
N LEU A 55 -8.74 5.05 0.27
CA LEU A 55 -7.99 3.96 0.90
C LEU A 55 -6.90 4.50 1.84
N THR A 56 -6.14 5.50 1.41
CA THR A 56 -5.06 6.07 2.22
C THR A 56 -5.60 6.77 3.46
N ARG A 57 -6.72 7.51 3.34
CA ARG A 57 -7.40 8.13 4.49
C ARG A 57 -7.89 7.08 5.47
N TRP A 58 -8.59 6.06 4.99
CA TRP A 58 -9.06 4.95 5.82
C TRP A 58 -7.91 4.24 6.55
N LEU A 59 -6.80 3.96 5.85
CA LEU A 59 -5.61 3.37 6.48
C LEU A 59 -5.01 4.30 7.56
N SER A 60 -5.07 5.62 7.37
CA SER A 60 -4.53 6.60 8.31
C SER A 60 -5.34 6.72 9.61
N GLU A 61 -6.57 6.19 9.67
CA GLU A 61 -7.36 6.09 10.90
C GLU A 61 -6.74 5.11 11.90
N TYR A 62 -5.93 4.16 11.43
CA TYR A 62 -5.20 3.24 12.29
C TYR A 62 -3.92 3.92 12.81
N SER A 63 -3.74 3.97 14.13
CA SER A 63 -2.64 4.70 14.78
C SER A 63 -1.24 4.37 14.23
N ARG A 64 -1.02 3.12 13.80
CA ARG A 64 0.25 2.65 13.18
C ARG A 64 0.53 3.21 11.79
N TYR A 65 -0.46 3.81 11.14
CA TYR A 65 -0.42 4.39 9.80
C TYR A 65 -0.85 5.86 9.79
N ALA A 66 -0.92 6.53 10.95
CA ALA A 66 -1.37 7.93 11.04
C ALA A 66 -0.50 8.89 10.21
N ASP A 67 0.78 8.57 10.03
CA ASP A 67 1.74 9.36 9.25
C ASP A 67 1.88 8.86 7.80
N LEU A 68 1.00 7.96 7.35
CA LEU A 68 1.10 7.27 6.07
C LEU A 68 1.23 8.21 4.85
N PRO A 69 0.48 9.32 4.73
CA PRO A 69 0.65 10.29 3.64
C PRO A 69 2.09 10.79 3.46
N SER A 70 2.82 10.95 4.57
CA SER A 70 4.20 11.41 4.59
C SER A 70 5.21 10.31 4.23
N ARG A 71 4.87 9.03 4.45
CA ARG A 71 5.72 7.86 4.21
C ARG A 71 5.52 7.22 2.85
N LEU A 72 4.32 7.31 2.27
CA LEU A 72 4.03 6.74 0.95
C LEU A 72 4.92 7.35 -0.13
N ARG A 73 5.35 6.49 -1.06
CA ARG A 73 6.13 6.86 -2.24
C ARG A 73 5.52 6.15 -3.44
N CYS A 74 5.28 6.89 -4.53
CA CYS A 74 4.92 6.27 -5.80
C CYS A 74 6.13 5.49 -6.33
N THR A 75 5.89 4.30 -6.86
CA THR A 75 6.92 3.54 -7.58
C THR A 75 7.24 4.22 -8.91
N THR A 76 8.41 3.93 -9.49
CA THR A 76 8.81 4.46 -10.80
C THR A 76 7.76 4.19 -11.88
N GLN A 77 7.17 2.99 -11.88
CA GLN A 77 6.11 2.62 -12.82
C GLN A 77 4.84 3.47 -12.62
N ALA A 78 4.43 3.70 -11.38
CA ALA A 78 3.30 4.57 -11.05
C ALA A 78 3.57 6.04 -11.40
N GLN A 79 4.84 6.49 -11.36
CA GLN A 79 5.23 7.86 -11.70
C GLN A 79 5.34 8.12 -13.21
N GLN A 80 5.80 7.12 -13.97
CA GLN A 80 6.08 7.28 -15.40
C GLN A 80 4.83 7.26 -16.28
N MET A 81 3.78 6.55 -15.84
CA MET A 81 2.59 6.37 -16.67
C MET A 81 1.50 7.42 -16.43
N HIS A 82 1.47 8.09 -15.29
CA HIS A 82 0.48 9.13 -15.00
C HIS A 82 0.96 10.08 -13.88
N GLN A 83 0.79 11.39 -14.05
CA GLN A 83 1.09 12.41 -13.04
C GLN A 83 0.19 12.30 -11.78
N SER A 84 -0.84 11.46 -11.82
CA SER A 84 -1.93 11.33 -10.85
C SER A 84 -1.49 10.83 -9.47
N CYS A 85 -0.69 9.75 -9.38
CA CYS A 85 -0.21 9.24 -8.09
C CYS A 85 0.57 10.29 -7.28
N ARG A 86 1.45 11.05 -7.95
CA ARG A 86 2.20 12.12 -7.29
C ARG A 86 1.27 13.24 -6.84
N HIS A 87 0.34 13.64 -7.71
CA HIS A 87 -0.65 14.66 -7.43
C HIS A 87 -1.53 14.28 -6.22
N ALA A 88 -2.08 13.07 -6.20
CA ALA A 88 -2.89 12.55 -5.09
C ALA A 88 -2.11 12.47 -3.77
N LEU A 89 -0.83 12.07 -3.82
CA LEU A 89 0.03 12.11 -2.62
C LEU A 89 0.29 13.55 -2.14
N GLU A 90 0.48 14.50 -3.05
CA GLU A 90 0.66 15.91 -2.71
C GLU A 90 -0.63 16.51 -2.11
N GLN A 91 -1.82 16.11 -2.60
CA GLN A 91 -3.10 16.46 -1.97
C GLN A 91 -3.22 15.89 -0.55
N LEU A 92 -2.87 14.62 -0.33
CA LEU A 92 -2.90 14.02 1.02
C LEU A 92 -1.95 14.69 2.00
N ARG A 93 -0.85 15.28 1.50
CA ARG A 93 0.10 16.04 2.31
C ARG A 93 -0.30 17.49 2.53
N GLY A 94 -1.42 17.93 1.96
CA GLY A 94 -1.86 19.32 1.99
C GLY A 94 -0.99 20.28 1.16
N VAL A 95 -0.20 19.74 0.21
CA VAL A 95 0.65 20.54 -0.70
C VAL A 95 -0.16 21.10 -1.88
N LEU A 96 -1.21 20.39 -2.29
CA LEU A 96 -2.13 20.81 -3.36
C LEU A 96 -3.56 20.95 -2.83
N PRO A 97 -4.36 21.88 -3.38
CA PRO A 97 -5.77 21.98 -3.06
C PRO A 97 -6.50 20.70 -3.48
N THR A 98 -7.50 20.31 -2.69
CA THR A 98 -8.46 19.28 -3.12
C THR A 98 -9.28 19.84 -4.29
N PRO A 99 -9.55 19.03 -5.34
CA PRO A 99 -10.31 19.48 -6.50
C PRO A 99 -11.75 19.84 -6.15
#